data_AF-A0AAP9JAZ9-F1
#
_entry.id   AF-A0AAP9JAZ9-F1
#
_cell.length_a   1.000
_cell.length_b   1.000
_cell.length_c   1.000
_cell.angle_alpha   90.00
_cell.angle_beta   90.00
_cell.angle_gamma   90.00
#
_symmetry.space_group_name_H-M   'P 1'
#
loop_
_entity.id
_entity.type
_entity.pdbx_description
1 polymer ?
#
loop_
_entity_poly.entity_id
_entity_poly.type
_entity_poly.pdbx_seq_one_letter_code
_entity_poly.pdbx_strand_id
1 'polypeptide(L)'
;MFKKRIRLNTSKLSVVLYGALIGFLTGIVVSVFRWTIEKLLQFVQALYVDISHGNITVIFFLMIVNFIGFLIVAWLLNKEPNISGSGIPQVEGLLLGELKINWWSTLCRKFISGIVAIGSGLMLGREGPSIQLGASIGQGVASYRRLSHNQSKGLIASGAAAGLSAAFNAPLAGVMFVLEEVYHSISPFVWVSALTGASVSDFVSTVLFGQTPVLSVGHLSVFPVQLYGLLLVFGIILGLFGFLYQKVLLFSLNCYSKIKVPKYLYGMVPFTLVIPIGILWPNLLGGGNNLILSLKETPMTMKMIIVILLVRFVFSMISYGSGLPGGIFLPILTLGALSGSLMAHIFVYLHLMSANYALNFIVIGMAGYFACIGKAPFTAIILIFEMVGSVTHILPLALVSLVAYLVIDLLNGAPIYESLLERLLKRKSVYLTMSSMTTTEVPVLAGGILEDQQIRDLQLGSNSLITLVKRSEHVLIPKGDLVLRAGDIIYIRASQNDTRLIRNQISVKN
;
A
#
# COMPACT_ATOMS: atom_id res chain seq x y z
N MET A 1 -0.49 -1.43 -55.45
CA MET A 1 0.04 -2.35 -54.42
C MET A 1 0.89 -1.54 -53.42
N PHE A 2 0.26 -1.01 -52.37
CA PHE A 2 0.91 -0.15 -51.37
C PHE A 2 1.81 -1.00 -50.46
N LYS A 3 3.14 -0.94 -50.64
CA LYS A 3 4.12 -1.42 -49.64
C LYS A 3 4.10 -0.46 -48.44
N LYS A 4 3.22 -0.74 -47.47
CA LYS A 4 3.24 -0.09 -46.15
C LYS A 4 4.52 -0.56 -45.43
N ARG A 5 5.61 0.22 -45.52
CA ARG A 5 6.79 0.01 -44.67
C ARG A 5 6.33 0.10 -43.22
N ILE A 6 6.35 -1.04 -42.51
CA ILE A 6 6.09 -1.12 -41.08
C ILE A 6 7.23 -0.35 -40.39
N ARG A 7 7.03 0.95 -40.11
CA ARG A 7 7.92 1.70 -39.21
C ARG A 7 7.64 1.20 -37.80
N LEU A 8 8.54 0.37 -37.26
CA LEU A 8 8.54 0.00 -35.85
C LEU A 8 8.47 1.28 -35.01
N ASN A 9 7.50 1.35 -34.10
CA ASN A 9 7.37 2.48 -33.20
C ASN A 9 8.47 2.39 -32.13
N THR A 10 9.64 2.92 -32.45
CA THR A 10 10.88 2.88 -31.65
C THR A 10 10.68 3.36 -30.21
N SER A 11 9.72 4.26 -29.98
CA SER A 11 9.36 4.77 -28.65
C SER A 11 8.73 3.70 -27.76
N LYS A 12 7.90 2.79 -28.31
CA LYS A 12 7.24 1.73 -27.53
C LYS A 12 8.19 0.57 -27.23
N LEU A 13 9.05 0.24 -28.19
CA LEU A 13 10.05 -0.81 -28.04
C LEU A 13 11.04 -0.49 -26.92
N SER A 14 11.47 0.77 -26.81
CA SER A 14 12.39 1.17 -25.74
C SER A 14 11.75 1.03 -24.35
N VAL A 15 10.46 1.34 -24.19
CA VAL A 15 9.74 1.14 -22.91
C VAL A 15 9.75 -0.30 -22.47
N VAL A 16 9.47 -1.21 -23.41
CA VAL A 16 9.47 -2.65 -23.15
C VAL A 16 10.86 -3.14 -22.78
N LEU A 17 11.90 -2.71 -23.52
CA LEU A 17 13.29 -3.09 -23.20
C LEU A 17 13.74 -2.57 -21.83
N TYR A 18 13.41 -1.32 -21.48
CA TYR A 18 13.72 -0.79 -20.15
C TYR A 18 12.94 -1.48 -19.06
N GLY A 19 11.63 -1.73 -19.27
CA GLY A 19 10.81 -2.50 -18.35
C GLY A 19 11.38 -3.90 -18.11
N ALA A 20 11.78 -4.60 -19.17
CA ALA A 20 12.40 -5.92 -19.07
C ALA A 20 13.73 -5.89 -18.32
N LEU A 21 14.60 -4.90 -18.59
CA LEU A 21 15.86 -4.74 -17.87
C LEU A 21 15.63 -4.50 -16.37
N ILE A 22 14.71 -3.58 -16.03
CA ILE A 22 14.36 -3.27 -14.64
C ILE A 22 13.75 -4.49 -13.97
N GLY A 23 12.84 -5.19 -14.65
CA GLY A 23 12.22 -6.42 -14.18
C GLY A 23 13.23 -7.51 -13.89
N PHE A 24 14.20 -7.72 -14.77
CA PHE A 24 15.26 -8.72 -14.59
C PHE A 24 16.14 -8.40 -13.37
N LEU A 25 16.64 -7.15 -13.27
CA LEU A 25 17.48 -6.73 -12.15
C LEU A 25 16.72 -6.76 -10.82
N THR A 26 15.46 -6.31 -10.83
CA THR A 26 14.59 -6.32 -9.65
C THR A 26 14.25 -7.75 -9.23
N GLY A 27 13.95 -8.62 -10.19
CA GLY A 27 13.68 -10.03 -9.95
C GLY A 27 14.85 -10.73 -9.25
N ILE A 28 16.09 -10.48 -9.69
CA ILE A 28 17.28 -11.03 -9.03
C ILE A 28 17.42 -10.48 -7.61
N VAL A 29 17.43 -9.16 -7.44
CA VAL A 29 17.67 -8.52 -6.14
C VAL A 29 16.60 -8.91 -5.13
N VAL A 30 15.32 -8.85 -5.52
CA VAL A 30 14.19 -9.16 -4.62
C VAL A 30 14.12 -10.66 -4.33
N SER A 31 14.45 -11.54 -5.28
CA SER A 31 14.49 -12.98 -5.03
C SER A 31 15.58 -13.36 -4.05
N VAL A 32 16.79 -12.79 -4.20
CA VAL A 32 17.87 -13.00 -3.21
C VAL A 32 17.46 -12.45 -1.84
N PHE A 33 16.89 -11.24 -1.80
CA PHE A 33 16.38 -10.64 -0.56
C PHE A 33 15.36 -11.55 0.14
N ARG A 34 14.38 -12.07 -0.61
CA ARG A 34 13.37 -13.01 -0.15
C ARG A 34 14.00 -14.30 0.40
N TRP A 35 14.90 -14.91 -0.36
CA TRP A 35 15.54 -16.17 0.01
C TRP A 35 16.38 -16.02 1.28
N THR A 36 17.16 -14.94 1.40
CA THR A 36 17.98 -14.68 2.58
C THR A 36 17.13 -14.43 3.83
N ILE A 37 16.02 -13.67 3.73
CA ILE A 37 15.07 -13.50 4.84
C ILE A 37 14.53 -14.85 5.29
N GLU A 38 14.10 -15.69 4.35
CA GLU A 38 13.50 -16.98 4.67
C GLU A 38 14.50 -17.92 5.36
N LYS A 39 15.74 -17.99 4.87
CA LYS A 39 16.80 -18.81 5.50
C LYS A 39 17.20 -18.29 6.88
N LEU A 40 17.30 -16.97 7.04
CA LEU A 40 17.60 -16.39 8.35
C LEU A 40 16.44 -16.64 9.33
N LEU A 41 15.19 -16.50 8.90
CA LEU A 41 14.02 -16.77 9.73
C LEU A 41 13.94 -18.25 10.14
N GLN A 42 14.15 -19.18 9.20
CA GLN A 42 14.21 -20.62 9.49
C GLN A 42 15.28 -20.94 10.53
N PHE A 43 16.47 -20.35 10.38
CA PHE A 43 17.56 -20.50 11.35
C PHE A 43 17.18 -19.95 12.73
N VAL A 44 16.62 -18.74 12.80
CA VAL A 44 16.18 -18.13 14.07
C VAL A 44 15.08 -18.96 14.74
N GLN A 45 14.12 -19.47 13.97
CA GLN A 45 13.05 -20.34 14.48
C GLN A 45 13.62 -21.65 15.04
N ALA A 46 14.59 -22.27 14.36
CA ALA A 46 15.26 -23.48 14.85
C ALA A 46 15.95 -23.24 16.20
N LEU A 47 16.62 -22.11 16.38
CA LEU A 47 17.24 -21.75 17.67
C LEU A 47 16.20 -21.60 18.80
N TYR A 48 15.02 -21.04 18.52
CA TYR A 48 13.94 -20.99 19.51
C TYR A 48 13.36 -22.37 19.84
N VAL A 49 13.29 -23.28 18.86
CA VAL A 49 12.89 -24.68 19.10
C VAL A 49 13.93 -25.39 19.98
N ASP A 50 15.22 -25.19 19.76
CA ASP A 50 16.28 -25.77 20.59
C ASP A 50 16.20 -25.29 22.05
N ILE A 51 15.82 -24.03 22.29
CA ILE A 51 15.56 -23.52 23.65
C ILE A 51 14.41 -24.30 24.30
N SER A 52 13.33 -24.54 23.56
CA SER A 52 12.17 -25.29 24.08
C SER A 52 12.51 -26.73 24.48
N HIS A 53 13.59 -27.29 23.91
CA HIS A 53 14.14 -28.60 24.27
C HIS A 53 15.13 -28.58 25.46
N GLY A 54 15.30 -27.44 26.15
CA GLY A 54 16.03 -27.34 27.41
C GLY A 54 17.43 -26.72 27.31
N ASN A 55 17.88 -26.29 26.12
CA ASN A 55 19.18 -25.63 25.97
C ASN A 55 19.11 -24.13 26.28
N ILE A 56 19.09 -23.79 27.57
CA ILE A 56 18.98 -22.40 28.07
C ILE A 56 20.15 -21.51 27.61
N THR A 57 21.32 -22.09 27.30
CA THR A 57 22.49 -21.31 26.84
C THR A 57 22.24 -20.61 25.50
N VAL A 58 21.37 -21.16 24.66
CA VAL A 58 20.98 -20.60 23.36
C VAL A 58 20.22 -19.28 23.52
N ILE A 59 19.56 -19.05 24.67
CA ILE A 59 18.87 -17.78 24.95
C ILE A 59 19.87 -16.63 24.97
N PHE A 60 21.02 -16.81 25.63
CA PHE A 60 22.07 -15.77 25.69
C PHE A 60 22.65 -15.48 24.30
N PHE A 61 22.88 -16.53 23.51
CA PHE A 61 23.33 -16.38 22.12
C PHE A 61 22.30 -15.59 21.29
N LEU A 62 21.01 -15.94 21.38
CA LEU A 62 19.94 -15.23 20.68
C LEU A 62 19.78 -13.78 21.13
N MET A 63 19.95 -13.48 22.41
CA MET A 63 19.94 -12.10 22.93
C MET A 63 21.08 -11.27 22.31
N ILE A 64 22.29 -11.83 22.24
CA ILE A 64 23.45 -11.17 21.62
C ILE A 64 23.21 -10.95 20.13
N VAL A 65 22.72 -11.96 19.41
CA VAL A 65 22.42 -11.86 17.97
C VAL A 65 21.34 -10.80 17.69
N ASN A 66 20.25 -10.77 18.47
CA ASN A 66 19.21 -9.76 18.34
C ASN A 66 19.73 -8.35 18.66
N PHE A 67 20.57 -8.22 19.69
CA PHE A 67 21.18 -6.93 20.05
C PHE A 67 22.11 -6.41 18.94
N ILE A 68 22.95 -7.27 18.36
CA ILE A 68 23.79 -6.92 17.21
C ILE A 68 22.92 -6.55 16.00
N GLY A 69 21.87 -7.33 15.72
CA GLY A 69 20.92 -7.04 14.65
C GLY A 69 20.27 -5.67 14.80
N PHE A 70 19.84 -5.34 16.03
CA PHE A 70 19.35 -4.00 16.38
C PHE A 70 20.38 -2.92 16.07
N LEU A 71 21.63 -3.07 16.53
CA LEU A 71 22.68 -2.07 16.31
C LEU A 71 22.97 -1.83 14.82
N ILE A 72 22.99 -2.91 14.03
CA ILE A 72 23.17 -2.82 12.56
C ILE A 72 22.03 -2.01 11.94
N VAL A 73 20.78 -2.34 12.26
CA VAL A 73 19.62 -1.63 11.69
C VAL A 73 19.57 -0.18 12.14
N ALA A 74 19.86 0.09 13.42
CA ALA A 74 19.93 1.44 13.99
C ALA A 74 21.01 2.29 13.28
N TRP A 75 22.19 1.73 13.04
CA TRP A 75 23.27 2.41 12.32
C TRP A 75 22.88 2.74 10.87
N LEU A 76 22.25 1.79 10.16
CA LEU A 76 21.80 1.99 8.79
C LEU A 76 20.70 3.05 8.69
N LEU A 77 19.72 3.03 9.59
CA LEU A 77 18.62 4.01 9.67
C LEU A 77 19.14 5.42 9.97
N ASN A 78 20.14 5.55 10.83
CA ASN A 78 20.75 6.85 11.14
C ASN A 78 21.42 7.47 9.90
N LYS A 79 22.02 6.63 9.04
CA LYS A 79 22.72 7.08 7.83
C LYS A 79 21.78 7.34 6.64
N GLU A 80 20.70 6.60 6.52
CA GLU A 80 19.68 6.80 5.48
C GLU A 80 18.27 6.68 6.06
N PRO A 81 17.66 7.78 6.52
CA PRO A 81 16.34 7.75 7.13
C PRO A 81 15.22 7.26 6.20
N ASN A 82 15.40 7.38 4.88
CA ASN A 82 14.41 6.97 3.88
C ASN A 82 14.21 5.45 3.79
N ILE A 83 15.05 4.64 4.45
CA ILE A 83 14.83 3.18 4.54
C ILE A 83 13.83 2.78 5.64
N SER A 84 13.34 3.73 6.43
CA SER A 84 12.41 3.46 7.54
C SER A 84 11.03 2.95 7.09
N GLY A 85 10.46 2.02 7.86
CA GLY A 85 9.11 1.50 7.64
C GLY A 85 8.96 0.77 6.30
N SER A 86 7.78 0.91 5.69
CA SER A 86 7.42 0.15 4.48
C SER A 86 8.34 0.45 3.31
N GLY A 87 8.51 1.72 2.95
CA GLY A 87 9.13 2.12 1.69
C GLY A 87 8.11 2.56 0.63
N ILE A 88 6.85 2.10 0.74
CA ILE A 88 5.76 2.50 -0.16
C ILE A 88 5.51 4.02 -0.13
N PRO A 89 5.32 4.66 1.05
CA PRO A 89 5.16 6.12 1.11
C PRO A 89 6.34 6.88 0.48
N GLN A 90 7.56 6.38 0.66
CA GLN A 90 8.75 6.99 0.07
C GLN A 90 8.75 6.91 -1.46
N VAL A 91 8.32 5.78 -2.03
CA VAL A 91 8.17 5.63 -3.48
C VAL A 91 7.05 6.51 -4.02
N GLU A 92 5.91 6.58 -3.33
CA GLU A 92 4.79 7.46 -3.67
C GLU A 92 5.24 8.93 -3.66
N GLY A 93 5.88 9.40 -2.58
CA GLY A 93 6.42 10.76 -2.50
C GLY A 93 7.49 11.05 -3.57
N LEU A 94 8.29 10.06 -3.97
CA LEU A 94 9.26 10.19 -5.08
C LEU A 94 8.54 10.36 -6.43
N LEU A 95 7.47 9.59 -6.66
CA LEU A 95 6.67 9.68 -7.89
C LEU A 95 5.83 10.96 -7.97
N LEU A 96 5.37 11.48 -6.83
CA LEU A 96 4.72 12.78 -6.74
C LEU A 96 5.71 13.94 -6.94
N GLY A 97 7.01 13.69 -6.72
CA GLY A 97 8.07 14.71 -6.81
C GLY A 97 8.24 15.51 -5.50
N GLU A 98 7.61 15.05 -4.42
CA GLU A 98 7.67 15.64 -3.08
C GLU A 98 8.91 15.16 -2.30
N LEU A 99 9.53 14.06 -2.72
CA LEU A 99 10.75 13.50 -2.12
C LEU A 99 11.88 13.38 -3.14
N LYS A 100 13.11 13.61 -2.66
CA LYS A 100 14.34 13.28 -3.37
C LYS A 100 15.09 12.22 -2.58
N ILE A 101 15.29 11.07 -3.20
CA ILE A 101 15.88 9.89 -2.56
C ILE A 101 17.11 9.46 -3.35
N ASN A 102 18.19 9.12 -2.64
CA ASN A 102 19.37 8.53 -3.26
C ASN A 102 19.13 7.03 -3.48
N TRP A 103 19.00 6.64 -4.75
CA TRP A 103 18.66 5.28 -5.14
C TRP A 103 19.68 4.24 -4.65
N TRP A 104 20.98 4.51 -4.75
CA TRP A 104 22.03 3.54 -4.40
C TRP A 104 22.15 3.35 -2.88
N SER A 105 22.14 4.46 -2.13
CA SER A 105 22.15 4.43 -0.66
C SER A 105 20.92 3.68 -0.13
N THR A 106 19.74 3.98 -0.68
CA THR A 106 18.48 3.35 -0.29
C THR A 106 18.49 1.86 -0.64
N LEU A 107 18.89 1.48 -1.86
CA LEU A 107 18.97 0.09 -2.31
C LEU A 107 19.80 -0.77 -1.34
N CYS A 108 21.07 -0.41 -1.14
CA CYS A 108 22.00 -1.22 -0.36
C CYS A 108 21.60 -1.29 1.12
N ARG A 109 21.21 -0.15 1.71
CA ARG A 109 20.88 -0.09 3.13
C ARG A 109 19.53 -0.73 3.45
N LYS A 110 18.52 -0.55 2.58
CA LYS A 110 17.20 -1.19 2.74
C LYS A 110 17.31 -2.71 2.60
N PHE A 111 18.14 -3.19 1.67
CA PHE A 111 18.40 -4.62 1.50
C PHE A 111 18.97 -5.25 2.78
N ILE A 112 20.06 -4.70 3.32
CA ILE A 112 20.70 -5.25 4.53
C ILE A 112 19.79 -5.11 5.74
N SER A 113 19.23 -3.91 5.97
CA SER A 113 18.41 -3.65 7.15
C SER A 113 17.09 -4.42 7.13
N GLY A 114 16.48 -4.62 5.97
CA GLY A 114 15.28 -5.44 5.81
C GLY A 114 15.53 -6.93 6.08
N ILE A 115 16.68 -7.47 5.63
CA ILE A 115 17.08 -8.85 5.93
C ILE A 115 17.19 -9.04 7.44
N VAL A 116 17.91 -8.15 8.12
CA VAL A 116 18.12 -8.25 9.57
C VAL A 116 16.79 -8.06 10.31
N ALA A 117 16.03 -7.01 10.01
CA ALA A 117 14.78 -6.74 10.73
C ALA A 117 13.74 -7.86 10.57
N ILE A 118 13.50 -8.32 9.35
CA ILE A 118 12.46 -9.33 9.08
C ILE A 118 12.97 -10.73 9.43
N GLY A 119 14.22 -11.05 9.10
CA GLY A 119 14.83 -12.35 9.35
C GLY A 119 15.07 -12.64 10.83
N SER A 120 15.22 -11.62 11.68
CA SER A 120 15.23 -11.79 13.15
C SER A 120 13.88 -12.20 13.76
N GLY A 121 12.82 -12.31 12.95
CA GLY A 121 11.51 -12.81 13.40
C GLY A 121 10.52 -11.72 13.78
N LEU A 122 10.82 -10.44 13.52
CA LEU A 122 9.86 -9.36 13.73
C LEU A 122 8.65 -9.51 12.80
N MET A 123 7.47 -9.09 13.26
CA MET A 123 6.22 -9.23 12.50
C MET A 123 6.07 -8.12 11.46
N LEU A 124 6.98 -8.15 10.50
CA LEU A 124 7.11 -7.24 9.37
C LEU A 124 7.10 -8.04 8.06
N GLY A 125 6.57 -7.44 7.01
CA GLY A 125 6.56 -8.02 5.66
C GLY A 125 7.75 -7.56 4.82
N ARG A 126 8.22 -8.41 3.90
CA ARG A 126 9.28 -8.06 2.94
C ARG A 126 8.80 -7.21 1.77
N GLU A 127 7.49 -7.15 1.55
CA GLU A 127 6.84 -6.56 0.37
C GLU A 127 7.12 -5.07 0.19
N GLY A 128 6.97 -4.27 1.26
CA GLY A 128 7.30 -2.84 1.23
C GLY A 128 8.76 -2.60 0.84
N PRO A 129 9.73 -3.25 1.52
CA PRO A 129 11.12 -3.22 1.10
C PRO A 129 11.33 -3.65 -0.36
N SER A 130 10.71 -4.73 -0.83
CA SER A 130 10.82 -5.18 -2.22
C SER A 130 10.36 -4.14 -3.23
N ILE A 131 9.24 -3.47 -2.97
CA ILE A 131 8.74 -2.35 -3.78
C ILE A 131 9.75 -1.21 -3.82
N GLN A 132 10.30 -0.82 -2.67
CA GLN A 132 11.29 0.27 -2.58
C GLN A 132 12.63 -0.09 -3.25
N LEU A 133 13.07 -1.34 -3.14
CA LEU A 133 14.26 -1.86 -3.82
C LEU A 133 14.05 -1.81 -5.34
N GLY A 134 12.93 -2.32 -5.84
CA GLY A 134 12.58 -2.26 -7.25
C GLY A 134 12.49 -0.82 -7.78
N ALA A 135 11.82 0.06 -7.05
CA ALA A 135 11.73 1.48 -7.40
C ALA A 135 13.11 2.16 -7.46
N SER A 136 14.02 1.79 -6.54
CA SER A 136 15.42 2.28 -6.53
C SER A 136 16.19 1.79 -7.76
N ILE A 137 15.98 0.55 -8.20
CA ILE A 137 16.57 0.02 -9.45
C ILE A 137 16.02 0.81 -10.65
N GLY A 138 14.71 1.04 -10.72
CA GLY A 138 14.09 1.87 -11.75
C GLY A 138 14.66 3.29 -11.78
N GLN A 139 14.86 3.90 -10.62
CA GLN A 139 15.50 5.20 -10.47
C GLN A 139 16.97 5.18 -10.94
N GLY A 140 17.73 4.14 -10.63
CA GLY A 140 19.11 3.96 -11.06
C GLY A 140 19.23 3.85 -12.59
N VAL A 141 18.38 3.04 -13.22
CA VAL A 141 18.32 2.92 -14.70
C VAL A 141 17.96 4.26 -15.35
N ALA A 142 16.97 4.97 -14.81
CA ALA A 142 16.58 6.30 -15.30
C ALA A 142 17.71 7.33 -15.16
N SER A 143 18.43 7.30 -14.05
CA SER A 143 19.56 8.20 -13.76
C SER A 143 20.73 7.96 -14.72
N TYR A 144 21.09 6.68 -14.95
CA TYR A 144 22.15 6.30 -15.89
C TYR A 144 21.84 6.75 -17.33
N ARG A 145 20.56 6.68 -17.74
CA ARG A 145 20.10 7.10 -19.06
C ARG A 145 19.80 8.60 -19.18
N ARG A 146 19.95 9.38 -18.11
CA ARG A 146 19.68 10.83 -18.08
C ARG A 146 18.29 11.18 -18.63
N LEU A 147 17.29 10.37 -18.31
CA LEU A 147 15.92 10.56 -18.79
C LEU A 147 15.25 11.79 -18.18
N SER A 148 14.25 12.33 -18.88
CA SER A 148 13.42 13.42 -18.34
C SER A 148 12.66 12.98 -17.08
N HIS A 149 12.27 13.93 -16.24
CA HIS A 149 11.60 13.65 -14.98
C HIS A 149 10.32 12.80 -15.14
N ASN A 150 9.49 13.09 -16.15
CA ASN A 150 8.26 12.32 -16.42
C ASN A 150 8.55 10.89 -16.89
N GLN A 151 9.59 10.68 -17.71
CA GLN A 151 9.99 9.34 -18.15
C GLN A 151 10.60 8.54 -16.99
N SER A 152 11.33 9.19 -16.08
CA SER A 152 11.88 8.57 -14.87
C SER A 152 10.78 8.01 -13.98
N LYS A 153 9.66 8.74 -13.81
CA LYS A 153 8.52 8.27 -12.99
C LYS A 153 7.96 6.94 -13.48
N GLY A 154 7.84 6.76 -14.80
CA GLY A 154 7.36 5.48 -15.33
C GLY A 154 8.32 4.31 -15.15
N LEU A 155 9.64 4.54 -15.16
CA LEU A 155 10.62 3.49 -14.84
C LEU A 155 10.67 3.16 -13.35
N ILE A 156 10.51 4.16 -12.47
CA ILE A 156 10.39 3.96 -11.02
C ILE A 156 9.12 3.15 -10.71
N ALA A 157 7.99 3.50 -11.33
CA ALA A 157 6.74 2.76 -11.24
C ALA A 157 6.88 1.32 -11.76
N SER A 158 7.61 1.12 -12.87
CA SER A 158 7.92 -0.22 -13.38
C SER A 158 8.74 -1.05 -12.39
N GLY A 159 9.75 -0.44 -11.77
CA GLY A 159 10.53 -1.07 -10.71
C GLY A 159 9.70 -1.41 -9.47
N ALA A 160 8.80 -0.52 -9.05
CA ALA A 160 7.89 -0.77 -7.93
C ALA A 160 6.97 -1.98 -8.20
N ALA A 161 6.38 -2.06 -9.39
CA ALA A 161 5.55 -3.18 -9.83
C ALA A 161 6.36 -4.49 -9.88
N ALA A 162 7.57 -4.44 -10.45
CA ALA A 162 8.50 -5.57 -10.49
C ALA A 162 8.88 -6.06 -9.09
N GLY A 163 9.05 -5.14 -8.14
CA GLY A 163 9.38 -5.45 -6.75
C GLY A 163 8.28 -6.22 -6.04
N LEU A 164 7.03 -5.77 -6.16
CA LEU A 164 5.88 -6.49 -5.62
C LEU A 164 5.69 -7.86 -6.31
N SER A 165 5.87 -7.89 -7.63
CA SER A 165 5.74 -9.10 -8.43
C SER A 165 6.70 -10.21 -7.99
N ALA A 166 7.99 -9.92 -7.82
CA ALA A 166 8.95 -10.95 -7.36
C ALA A 166 8.74 -11.38 -5.90
N ALA A 167 8.17 -10.50 -5.08
CA ALA A 167 7.97 -10.79 -3.67
C ALA A 167 6.77 -11.74 -3.43
N PHE A 168 5.76 -11.71 -4.31
CA PHE A 168 4.56 -12.56 -4.24
C PHE A 168 4.34 -13.54 -5.39
N ASN A 169 5.20 -13.54 -6.42
CA ASN A 169 4.92 -14.22 -7.70
C ASN A 169 3.56 -13.77 -8.29
N ALA A 170 3.32 -12.46 -8.31
CA ALA A 170 2.02 -11.87 -8.63
C ALA A 170 2.18 -10.64 -9.55
N PRO A 171 2.42 -10.85 -10.86
CA PRO A 171 2.69 -9.76 -11.80
C PRO A 171 1.51 -8.83 -12.03
N LEU A 172 0.27 -9.33 -12.12
CA LEU A 172 -0.91 -8.49 -12.34
C LEU A 172 -1.18 -7.62 -11.11
N ALA A 173 -1.04 -8.19 -9.91
CA ALA A 173 -1.16 -7.48 -8.66
C ALA A 173 -0.08 -6.39 -8.52
N GLY A 174 1.15 -6.69 -8.95
CA GLY A 174 2.25 -5.71 -9.05
C GLY A 174 1.86 -4.45 -9.82
N VAL A 175 1.28 -4.65 -11.01
CA VAL A 175 0.84 -3.55 -11.88
C VAL A 175 -0.34 -2.79 -11.26
N MET A 176 -1.34 -3.51 -10.77
CA MET A 176 -2.54 -2.91 -10.20
C MET A 176 -2.23 -2.11 -8.94
N PHE A 177 -1.34 -2.62 -8.07
CA PHE A 177 -0.92 -1.89 -6.88
C PHE A 177 -0.28 -0.55 -7.22
N VAL A 178 0.58 -0.51 -8.24
CA VAL A 178 1.20 0.74 -8.67
C VAL A 178 0.17 1.75 -9.20
N LEU A 179 -0.89 1.28 -9.86
CA LEU A 179 -1.88 2.15 -10.47
C LEU A 179 -2.98 2.58 -9.51
N GLU A 180 -3.33 1.72 -8.57
CA GLU A 180 -4.40 1.96 -7.60
C GLU A 180 -3.89 2.63 -6.33
N GLU A 181 -2.65 2.35 -5.88
CA GLU A 181 -2.14 2.79 -4.57
C GLU A 181 -0.85 3.64 -4.62
N VAL A 182 0.05 3.45 -5.59
CA VAL A 182 1.39 4.09 -5.54
C VAL A 182 1.52 5.31 -6.45
N TYR A 183 0.93 5.27 -7.66
CA TYR A 183 1.12 6.32 -8.67
C TYR A 183 -0.17 6.99 -9.14
N HIS A 184 -1.33 6.33 -9.00
CA HIS A 184 -2.64 6.86 -9.38
C HIS A 184 -2.73 7.44 -10.81
N SER A 185 -1.87 6.98 -11.73
CA SER A 185 -1.80 7.49 -13.11
C SER A 185 -1.81 6.37 -14.13
N ILE A 186 -2.90 6.31 -14.89
CA ILE A 186 -3.17 5.28 -15.90
C ILE A 186 -2.67 5.78 -17.27
N SER A 187 -1.37 6.06 -17.38
CA SER A 187 -0.77 6.33 -18.69
C SER A 187 -0.42 5.01 -19.40
N PRO A 188 -0.63 4.88 -20.72
CA PRO A 188 -0.25 3.68 -21.46
C PRO A 188 1.24 3.34 -21.35
N PHE A 189 2.10 4.36 -21.19
CA PHE A 189 3.53 4.19 -20.96
C PHE A 189 3.82 3.44 -19.66
N VAL A 190 3.21 3.89 -18.56
CA VAL A 190 3.42 3.28 -17.24
C VAL A 190 2.84 1.88 -17.18
N TRP A 191 1.64 1.68 -17.73
CA TRP A 191 1.01 0.36 -17.79
C TRP A 191 1.91 -0.67 -18.49
N VAL A 192 2.39 -0.35 -19.71
CA VAL A 192 3.20 -1.29 -20.50
C VAL A 192 4.56 -1.55 -19.85
N SER A 193 5.21 -0.51 -19.33
CA SER A 193 6.51 -0.65 -18.65
C SER A 193 6.39 -1.47 -17.37
N ALA A 194 5.36 -1.20 -16.56
CA ALA A 194 5.09 -1.91 -15.32
C ALA A 194 4.74 -3.37 -15.56
N LEU A 195 3.87 -3.66 -16.53
CA LEU A 195 3.53 -5.03 -16.88
C LEU A 195 4.75 -5.81 -17.37
N THR A 196 5.55 -5.21 -18.26
CA THR A 196 6.76 -5.87 -18.76
C THR A 196 7.76 -6.14 -17.61
N GLY A 197 7.98 -5.15 -16.75
CA GLY A 197 8.88 -5.29 -15.60
C GLY A 197 8.39 -6.33 -14.60
N ALA A 198 7.10 -6.30 -14.26
CA ALA A 198 6.46 -7.26 -13.38
C ALA A 198 6.55 -8.69 -13.94
N SER A 199 6.17 -8.93 -15.19
CA SER A 199 6.25 -10.25 -15.82
C SER A 199 7.67 -10.81 -15.88
N VAL A 200 8.67 -9.98 -16.21
CA VAL A 200 10.08 -10.43 -16.23
C VAL A 200 10.60 -10.71 -14.81
N SER A 201 10.21 -9.88 -13.84
CA SER A 201 10.56 -10.09 -12.43
C SER A 201 9.95 -11.37 -11.87
N ASP A 202 8.68 -11.64 -12.22
CA ASP A 202 7.98 -12.88 -11.88
C ASP A 202 8.62 -14.11 -12.53
N PHE A 203 9.03 -14.00 -13.80
CA PHE A 203 9.77 -15.07 -14.47
C PHE A 203 11.05 -15.43 -13.72
N VAL A 204 11.84 -14.43 -13.30
CA VAL A 204 13.06 -14.66 -12.51
C VAL A 204 12.73 -15.31 -11.15
N SER A 205 11.70 -14.80 -10.45
CA SER A 205 11.24 -15.39 -9.18
C SER A 205 10.80 -16.84 -9.35
N THR A 206 10.05 -17.14 -10.41
CA THR A 206 9.54 -18.47 -10.74
C THR A 206 10.66 -19.46 -11.06
N VAL A 207 11.73 -19.01 -11.72
CA VAL A 207 12.92 -19.86 -11.94
C VAL A 207 13.60 -20.24 -10.62
N LEU A 208 13.60 -19.36 -9.62
CA LEU A 208 14.26 -19.58 -8.34
C LEU A 208 13.41 -20.33 -7.31
N PHE A 209 12.10 -20.08 -7.27
CA PHE A 209 11.18 -20.64 -6.26
C PHE A 209 10.21 -21.67 -6.81
N GLY A 210 10.19 -21.90 -8.13
CA GLY A 210 9.24 -22.77 -8.81
C GLY A 210 7.90 -22.08 -9.10
N GLN A 211 6.98 -22.86 -9.68
CA GLN A 211 5.68 -22.38 -10.18
C GLN A 211 4.55 -22.44 -9.14
N THR A 212 4.83 -22.91 -7.93
CA THR A 212 3.81 -23.05 -6.88
C THR A 212 3.44 -21.67 -6.32
N PRO A 213 2.15 -21.32 -6.24
CA PRO A 213 1.71 -20.05 -5.66
C PRO A 213 2.18 -19.89 -4.21
N VAL A 214 2.51 -18.65 -3.82
CA VAL A 214 3.10 -18.33 -2.51
C VAL A 214 2.17 -18.68 -1.35
N LEU A 215 0.86 -18.63 -1.54
CA LEU A 215 -0.15 -19.02 -0.57
C LEU A 215 -1.04 -20.14 -1.13
N SER A 216 -0.42 -21.27 -1.49
CA SER A 216 -1.13 -22.47 -1.94
C SER A 216 -1.89 -23.15 -0.79
N VAL A 217 -3.02 -22.56 -0.39
CA VAL A 217 -3.89 -23.06 0.69
C VAL A 217 -4.73 -24.26 0.29
N GLY A 218 -4.65 -24.73 -0.96
CA GLY A 218 -5.34 -25.92 -1.46
C GLY A 218 -6.66 -25.63 -2.19
N HIS A 219 -7.47 -26.67 -2.36
CA HIS A 219 -8.72 -26.59 -3.13
C HIS A 219 -9.80 -25.82 -2.37
N LEU A 220 -10.26 -24.72 -2.97
CA LEU A 220 -11.38 -23.92 -2.47
C LEU A 220 -12.72 -24.49 -2.98
N SER A 221 -13.62 -24.81 -2.07
CA SER A 221 -14.97 -25.28 -2.39
C SER A 221 -15.78 -24.18 -3.06
N VAL A 222 -16.53 -24.46 -4.13
CA VAL A 222 -17.40 -23.45 -4.77
C VAL A 222 -18.35 -22.85 -3.74
N PHE A 223 -18.28 -21.53 -3.54
CA PHE A 223 -19.06 -20.85 -2.51
C PHE A 223 -20.52 -20.67 -2.94
N PRO A 224 -21.49 -21.24 -2.21
CA PRO A 224 -22.90 -21.23 -2.61
C PRO A 224 -23.51 -19.83 -2.44
N VAL A 225 -24.36 -19.44 -3.39
CA VAL A 225 -24.98 -18.09 -3.43
C VAL A 225 -25.81 -17.81 -2.18
N GLN A 226 -26.43 -18.83 -1.59
CA GLN A 226 -27.27 -18.73 -0.38
C GLN A 226 -26.48 -18.22 0.82
N LEU A 227 -25.17 -18.45 0.89
CA LEU A 227 -24.32 -18.02 1.99
C LEU A 227 -23.75 -16.60 1.82
N TYR A 228 -24.09 -15.88 0.74
CA TYR A 228 -23.55 -14.55 0.48
C TYR A 228 -23.97 -13.51 1.54
N GLY A 229 -25.09 -13.74 2.24
CA GLY A 229 -25.48 -12.92 3.39
C GLY A 229 -24.41 -12.92 4.51
N LEU A 230 -23.75 -14.06 4.73
CA LEU A 230 -22.66 -14.17 5.70
C LEU A 230 -21.42 -13.40 5.26
N LEU A 231 -21.17 -13.30 3.95
CA LEU A 231 -20.07 -12.51 3.40
C LEU A 231 -20.27 -11.01 3.62
N LEU A 232 -21.52 -10.51 3.52
CA LEU A 232 -21.83 -9.11 3.84
C LEU A 232 -21.51 -8.80 5.31
N VAL A 233 -21.97 -9.64 6.23
CA VAL A 233 -21.67 -9.51 7.67
C VAL A 233 -20.17 -9.54 7.91
N PHE A 234 -19.46 -10.46 7.26
CA PHE A 234 -18.02 -10.58 7.40
C PHE A 234 -17.28 -9.34 6.87
N GLY A 235 -17.68 -8.79 5.71
CA GLY A 235 -17.14 -7.55 5.19
C GLY A 235 -17.31 -6.37 6.15
N ILE A 236 -18.47 -6.27 6.81
CA ILE A 236 -18.70 -5.22 7.82
C ILE A 236 -17.72 -5.36 8.98
N ILE A 237 -17.54 -6.57 9.50
CA ILE A 237 -16.62 -6.84 10.61
C ILE A 237 -15.17 -6.54 10.22
N LEU A 238 -14.75 -6.92 9.01
CA LEU A 238 -13.41 -6.59 8.50
C LEU A 238 -13.21 -5.08 8.36
N GLY A 239 -14.21 -4.34 7.89
CA GLY A 239 -14.15 -2.88 7.82
C GLY A 239 -13.98 -2.22 9.20
N LEU A 240 -14.68 -2.72 10.23
CA LEU A 240 -14.52 -2.27 11.61
C LEU A 240 -13.11 -2.58 12.15
N PHE A 241 -12.61 -3.78 11.92
CA PHE A 241 -11.26 -4.16 12.31
C PHE A 241 -10.20 -3.35 11.55
N GLY A 242 -10.44 -3.04 10.27
CA GLY A 242 -9.55 -2.22 9.45
C GLY A 242 -9.46 -0.79 9.97
N PHE A 243 -10.59 -0.22 10.37
CA PHE A 243 -10.62 1.10 11.01
C PHE A 243 -9.84 1.10 12.34
N LEU A 244 -10.03 0.07 13.17
CA LEU A 244 -9.27 -0.10 14.41
C LEU A 244 -7.76 -0.22 14.12
N TYR A 245 -7.38 -1.01 13.12
CA TYR A 245 -5.98 -1.17 12.69
C TYR A 245 -5.36 0.18 12.33
N GLN A 246 -6.02 0.96 11.48
CA GLN A 246 -5.54 2.28 11.09
C GLN A 246 -5.33 3.19 12.29
N LYS A 247 -6.32 3.29 13.19
CA LYS A 247 -6.23 4.16 14.38
C LYS A 247 -5.08 3.74 15.29
N VAL A 248 -4.94 2.44 15.56
CA VAL A 248 -3.90 1.92 16.46
C VAL A 248 -2.51 2.06 15.83
N LEU A 249 -2.34 1.83 14.53
CA LEU A 249 -1.05 1.99 13.84
C LEU A 249 -0.58 3.45 13.88
N LEU A 250 -1.49 4.39 13.58
CA LEU A 250 -1.19 5.82 13.63
C LEU A 250 -0.95 6.31 15.06
N PHE A 251 -1.62 5.71 16.05
CA PHE A 251 -1.38 5.96 17.46
C PHE A 251 -0.03 5.42 17.93
N SER A 252 0.38 4.22 17.49
CA SER A 252 1.67 3.63 17.89
C SER A 252 2.85 4.50 17.46
N LEU A 253 2.80 5.05 16.25
CA LEU A 253 3.77 6.04 15.76
C LEU A 253 3.85 7.28 16.66
N ASN A 254 2.70 7.76 17.17
CA ASN A 254 2.64 8.89 18.10
C ASN A 254 3.25 8.52 19.46
N CYS A 255 3.02 7.31 19.95
CA CYS A 255 3.63 6.82 21.19
C CYS A 255 5.16 6.80 21.10
N TYR A 256 5.72 6.27 19.99
CA TYR A 256 7.16 6.30 19.77
C TYR A 256 7.71 7.73 19.71
N SER A 257 6.99 8.66 19.06
CA SER A 257 7.43 10.06 18.97
C SER A 257 7.55 10.79 20.32
N LYS A 258 6.89 10.29 21.38
CA LYS A 258 6.98 10.83 22.74
C LYS A 258 8.24 10.35 23.49
N ILE A 259 8.89 9.29 23.02
CA ILE A 259 10.10 8.74 23.64
C ILE A 259 11.27 9.67 23.31
N LYS A 260 11.94 10.20 24.34
CA LYS A 260 13.08 11.13 24.24
C LYS A 260 14.39 10.42 23.83
N VAL A 261 14.35 9.57 22.80
CA VAL A 261 15.54 8.96 22.19
C VAL A 261 15.51 9.18 20.68
N PRO A 262 16.67 9.20 20.00
CA PRO A 262 16.73 9.29 18.55
C PRO A 262 15.90 8.19 17.86
N LYS A 263 15.18 8.55 16.79
CA LYS A 263 14.25 7.64 16.09
C LYS A 263 14.89 6.33 15.63
N TYR A 264 16.15 6.36 15.23
CA TYR A 264 16.87 5.16 14.77
C TYR A 264 17.09 4.12 15.89
N LEU A 265 16.92 4.49 17.18
CA LEU A 265 17.01 3.58 18.33
C LEU A 265 15.68 2.97 18.75
N TYR A 266 14.54 3.41 18.19
CA TYR A 266 13.21 2.89 18.56
C TYR A 266 13.08 1.38 18.34
N GLY A 267 13.85 0.82 17.40
CA GLY A 267 13.89 -0.62 17.12
C GLY A 267 14.29 -1.49 18.32
N MET A 268 14.95 -0.94 19.35
CA MET A 268 15.33 -1.69 20.55
C MET A 268 14.11 -2.38 21.21
N VAL A 269 12.96 -1.71 21.19
CA VAL A 269 11.72 -2.21 21.79
C VAL A 269 11.24 -3.52 21.13
N PRO A 270 10.92 -3.56 19.82
CA PRO A 270 10.51 -4.80 19.18
C PRO A 270 11.59 -5.89 19.17
N PHE A 271 12.88 -5.55 19.03
CA PHE A 271 13.97 -6.54 19.12
C PHE A 271 14.06 -7.21 20.50
N THR A 272 13.66 -6.52 21.56
CA THR A 272 13.62 -7.11 22.90
C THR A 272 12.34 -7.93 23.11
N LEU A 273 11.20 -7.38 22.70
CA LEU A 273 9.89 -8.01 22.90
C LEU A 273 9.64 -9.24 22.01
N VAL A 274 10.39 -9.41 20.91
CA VAL A 274 10.28 -10.61 20.06
C VAL A 274 10.77 -11.87 20.77
N ILE A 275 11.72 -11.74 21.70
CA ILE A 275 12.37 -12.87 22.38
C ILE A 275 11.37 -13.73 23.17
N PRO A 276 10.57 -13.17 24.11
CA PRO A 276 9.57 -13.97 24.82
C PRO A 276 8.51 -14.56 23.88
N ILE A 277 8.15 -13.86 22.80
CA ILE A 277 7.21 -14.38 21.80
C ILE A 277 7.81 -15.59 21.06
N GLY A 278 9.08 -15.51 20.68
CA GLY A 278 9.80 -16.59 20.02
C GLY A 278 9.95 -17.82 20.91
N ILE A 279 10.20 -17.64 22.22
CA ILE A 279 10.27 -18.74 23.19
C ILE A 279 8.92 -19.45 23.32
N LEU A 280 7.81 -18.70 23.38
CA LEU A 280 6.47 -19.28 23.56
C LEU A 280 5.91 -19.89 22.26
N TRP A 281 6.08 -19.18 21.14
CA TRP A 281 5.52 -19.55 19.84
C TRP A 281 6.50 -19.24 18.68
N PRO A 282 7.50 -20.10 18.43
CA PRO A 282 8.47 -19.91 17.34
C PRO A 282 7.80 -19.73 15.96
N ASN A 283 6.71 -20.47 15.72
CA ASN A 283 5.94 -20.44 14.47
C ASN A 283 5.18 -19.12 14.23
N LEU A 284 5.07 -18.27 15.25
CA LEU A 284 4.42 -16.96 15.15
C LEU A 284 5.36 -15.88 14.59
N LEU A 285 6.67 -16.15 14.57
CA LEU A 285 7.68 -15.18 14.14
C LEU A 285 7.60 -14.87 12.63
N GLY A 286 8.07 -13.68 12.28
CA GLY A 286 8.16 -13.21 10.90
C GLY A 286 6.83 -12.71 10.31
N GLY A 287 6.82 -12.59 8.99
CA GLY A 287 5.78 -11.89 8.25
C GLY A 287 4.39 -12.55 8.28
N GLY A 288 4.32 -13.88 8.38
CA GLY A 288 3.08 -14.63 8.57
C GLY A 288 2.68 -15.63 7.47
N ASN A 289 3.46 -15.80 6.38
CA ASN A 289 3.16 -16.80 5.33
C ASN A 289 2.92 -18.21 5.92
N ASN A 290 3.86 -18.69 6.72
CA ASN A 290 3.77 -20.04 7.31
C ASN A 290 2.56 -20.19 8.24
N LEU A 291 2.15 -19.11 8.90
CA LEU A 291 0.94 -19.11 9.74
C LEU A 291 -0.32 -19.23 8.88
N ILE A 292 -0.40 -18.52 7.75
CA ILE A 292 -1.56 -18.65 6.84
C ILE A 292 -1.65 -20.09 6.31
N LEU A 293 -0.53 -20.68 5.93
CA LEU A 293 -0.48 -22.06 5.44
C LEU A 293 -0.86 -23.08 6.53
N SER A 294 -0.42 -22.86 7.78
CA SER A 294 -0.72 -23.79 8.88
C SER A 294 -2.19 -23.75 9.34
N LEU A 295 -2.95 -22.69 9.04
CA LEU A 295 -4.40 -22.65 9.32
C LEU A 295 -5.19 -23.72 8.55
N LYS A 296 -4.63 -24.23 7.44
CA LYS A 296 -5.20 -25.35 6.69
C LYS A 296 -4.85 -26.70 7.33
N GLU A 297 -3.57 -26.87 7.69
CA GLU A 297 -3.00 -28.16 8.07
C GLU A 297 -3.28 -28.52 9.53
N THR A 298 -3.29 -27.52 10.40
CA THR A 298 -3.44 -27.70 11.84
C THR A 298 -4.71 -26.97 12.32
N PRO A 299 -5.81 -27.69 12.62
CA PRO A 299 -7.01 -27.06 13.13
C PRO A 299 -6.72 -26.43 14.49
N MET A 300 -6.71 -25.11 14.54
CA MET A 300 -6.48 -24.34 15.77
C MET A 300 -7.81 -24.13 16.50
N THR A 301 -7.80 -24.23 17.83
CA THR A 301 -8.98 -23.89 18.62
C THR A 301 -9.32 -22.40 18.48
N MET A 302 -10.61 -22.05 18.58
CA MET A 302 -11.07 -20.66 18.52
C MET A 302 -10.33 -19.76 19.53
N LYS A 303 -10.06 -20.25 20.74
CA LYS A 303 -9.29 -19.53 21.77
C LYS A 303 -7.87 -19.22 21.29
N MET A 304 -7.20 -20.19 20.67
CA MET A 304 -5.84 -20.01 20.15
C MET A 304 -5.81 -19.00 19.00
N ILE A 305 -6.80 -19.03 18.10
CA ILE A 305 -6.92 -18.05 17.01
C ILE A 305 -7.05 -16.63 17.56
N ILE A 306 -7.90 -16.42 18.58
CA ILE A 306 -8.07 -15.10 19.22
C ILE A 306 -6.76 -14.61 19.84
N VAL A 307 -6.05 -15.47 20.58
CA VAL A 307 -4.75 -15.12 21.19
C VAL A 307 -3.73 -14.76 20.11
N ILE A 308 -3.60 -15.57 19.08
CA ILE A 308 -2.67 -15.34 17.96
C ILE A 308 -3.02 -14.03 17.24
N LEU A 309 -4.30 -13.78 16.97
CA LEU A 309 -4.76 -12.55 16.34
C LEU A 309 -4.38 -11.32 17.17
N LEU A 310 -4.61 -11.35 18.48
CA LEU A 310 -4.26 -10.25 19.39
C LEU A 310 -2.74 -10.03 19.47
N VAL A 311 -1.96 -11.11 19.63
CA VAL A 311 -0.49 -11.00 19.70
C VAL A 311 0.06 -10.44 18.39
N ARG A 312 -0.40 -10.92 17.23
CA ARG A 312 0.03 -10.39 15.93
C ARG A 312 -0.41 -8.96 15.71
N PHE A 313 -1.63 -8.62 16.08
CA PHE A 313 -2.13 -7.26 15.98
C PHE A 313 -1.23 -6.32 16.78
N VAL A 314 -1.06 -6.55 18.09
CA VAL A 314 -0.27 -5.68 18.96
C VAL A 314 1.20 -5.64 18.52
N PHE A 315 1.84 -6.78 18.28
CA PHE A 315 3.27 -6.82 17.99
C PHE A 315 3.62 -6.26 16.61
N SER A 316 2.72 -6.39 15.61
CA SER A 316 2.89 -5.71 14.33
C SER A 316 2.87 -4.18 14.48
N MET A 317 2.01 -3.63 15.36
CA MET A 317 1.96 -2.19 15.65
C MET A 317 3.23 -1.68 16.34
N ILE A 318 3.81 -2.49 17.24
CA ILE A 318 5.07 -2.19 17.92
C ILE A 318 6.22 -2.22 16.90
N SER A 319 6.31 -3.29 16.11
CA SER A 319 7.39 -3.49 15.13
C SER A 319 7.38 -2.42 14.04
N TYR A 320 6.21 -2.12 13.46
CA TYR A 320 6.11 -1.09 12.44
C TYR A 320 6.21 0.33 13.03
N GLY A 321 5.58 0.55 14.18
CA GLY A 321 5.57 1.84 14.88
C GLY A 321 6.96 2.34 15.25
N SER A 322 7.92 1.43 15.47
CA SER A 322 9.32 1.77 15.75
C SER A 322 10.09 2.26 14.52
N GLY A 323 9.49 2.23 13.32
CA GLY A 323 10.13 2.67 12.08
C GLY A 323 11.16 1.69 11.51
N LEU A 324 11.15 0.43 11.95
CA LEU A 324 12.06 -0.59 11.42
C LEU A 324 11.76 -0.88 9.93
N PRO A 325 12.79 -1.21 9.12
CA PRO A 325 12.60 -1.50 7.70
C PRO A 325 11.77 -2.77 7.50
N GLY A 326 10.55 -2.60 7.00
CA GLY A 326 9.59 -3.68 6.84
C GLY A 326 8.20 -3.15 6.49
N GLY A 327 7.46 -3.90 5.68
CA GLY A 327 6.10 -3.59 5.24
C GLY A 327 5.02 -4.09 6.21
N ILE A 328 3.84 -3.50 6.13
CA ILE A 328 2.62 -3.96 6.82
C ILE A 328 1.79 -4.94 5.99
N PHE A 329 2.12 -5.08 4.69
CA PHE A 329 1.33 -5.81 3.71
C PHE A 329 0.95 -7.23 4.16
N LEU A 330 1.95 -8.06 4.43
CA LEU A 330 1.76 -9.45 4.82
C LEU A 330 1.20 -9.61 6.26
N PRO A 331 1.61 -8.79 7.26
CA PRO A 331 0.91 -8.72 8.54
C PRO A 331 -0.59 -8.45 8.40
N ILE A 332 -1.00 -7.53 7.52
CA ILE A 332 -2.41 -7.27 7.22
C ILE A 332 -3.08 -8.53 6.64
N LEU A 333 -2.49 -9.15 5.62
CA LEU A 333 -3.04 -10.40 5.05
C LEU A 333 -3.20 -11.48 6.13
N THR A 334 -2.23 -11.63 7.02
CA THR A 334 -2.27 -12.61 8.11
C THR A 334 -3.39 -12.32 9.10
N LEU A 335 -3.61 -11.06 9.47
CA LEU A 335 -4.74 -10.66 10.32
C LEU A 335 -6.09 -10.89 9.63
N GLY A 336 -6.17 -10.67 8.32
CA GLY A 336 -7.35 -11.00 7.51
C GLY A 336 -7.62 -12.52 7.49
N ALA A 337 -6.58 -13.32 7.29
CA ALA A 337 -6.66 -14.79 7.34
C ALA A 337 -7.15 -15.30 8.71
N LEU A 338 -6.59 -14.77 9.80
CA LEU A 338 -6.99 -15.13 11.16
C LEU A 338 -8.43 -14.68 11.48
N SER A 339 -8.83 -13.49 11.01
CA SER A 339 -10.21 -13.01 11.15
C SER A 339 -11.19 -13.88 10.36
N GLY A 340 -10.80 -14.32 9.17
CA GLY A 340 -11.56 -15.28 8.37
C GLY A 340 -11.68 -16.65 9.04
N SER A 341 -10.57 -17.17 9.58
CA SER A 341 -10.58 -18.42 10.35
C SER A 341 -11.49 -18.32 11.58
N LEU A 342 -11.42 -17.21 12.32
CA LEU A 342 -12.28 -16.95 13.46
C LEU A 342 -13.76 -16.90 13.07
N MET A 343 -14.08 -16.19 11.98
CA MET A 343 -15.46 -16.07 11.50
C MET A 343 -16.02 -17.41 11.01
N ALA A 344 -15.20 -18.21 10.33
CA ALA A 344 -15.56 -19.56 9.93
C ALA A 344 -15.91 -20.44 11.13
N HIS A 345 -15.11 -20.40 12.20
CA HIS A 345 -15.40 -21.14 13.44
C HIS A 345 -16.73 -20.70 14.07
N ILE A 346 -17.00 -19.39 14.10
CA ILE A 346 -18.26 -18.85 14.63
C ILE A 346 -19.45 -19.35 13.79
N PHE A 347 -19.40 -19.24 12.47
CA PHE A 347 -20.51 -19.64 11.60
C PHE A 347 -20.74 -21.16 11.57
N VAL A 348 -19.68 -21.96 11.70
CA VAL A 348 -19.81 -23.41 11.86
C VAL A 348 -20.42 -23.76 13.22
N TYR A 349 -19.98 -23.11 14.29
CA TYR A 349 -20.52 -23.31 15.64
C TYR A 349 -22.01 -22.93 15.74
N LEU A 350 -22.42 -21.85 15.06
CA LEU A 350 -23.82 -21.41 14.99
C LEU A 350 -24.67 -22.21 13.98
N HIS A 351 -24.12 -23.26 13.36
CA HIS A 351 -24.77 -24.06 12.32
C HIS A 351 -25.27 -23.26 11.10
N LEU A 352 -24.67 -22.09 10.82
CA LEU A 352 -25.00 -21.24 9.67
C LEU A 352 -24.23 -21.66 8.40
N MET A 353 -23.16 -22.44 8.55
CA MET A 353 -22.26 -22.81 7.46
C MET A 353 -21.59 -24.17 7.73
N SER A 354 -21.35 -24.95 6.67
CA SER A 354 -20.51 -26.16 6.74
C SER A 354 -19.02 -25.84 6.86
N ALA A 355 -18.27 -26.67 7.59
CA ALA A 355 -16.82 -26.55 7.74
C ALA A 355 -16.05 -26.58 6.39
N ASN A 356 -16.65 -27.13 5.33
CA ASN A 356 -16.08 -27.19 3.98
C ASN A 356 -15.78 -25.81 3.36
N TYR A 357 -16.35 -24.73 3.91
CA TYR A 357 -16.16 -23.36 3.46
C TYR A 357 -15.20 -22.55 4.34
N ALA A 358 -14.60 -23.15 5.37
CA ALA A 358 -13.71 -22.43 6.29
C ALA A 358 -12.49 -21.81 5.58
N LEU A 359 -11.86 -22.56 4.65
CA LEU A 359 -10.74 -22.06 3.84
C LEU A 359 -11.16 -20.87 2.96
N ASN A 360 -12.40 -20.85 2.47
CA ASN A 360 -12.91 -19.74 1.67
C ASN A 360 -12.95 -18.45 2.51
N PHE A 361 -13.41 -18.53 3.76
CA PHE A 361 -13.43 -17.36 4.66
C PHE A 361 -12.02 -16.86 5.01
N ILE A 362 -11.04 -17.75 5.16
CA ILE A 362 -9.63 -17.37 5.33
C ILE A 362 -9.16 -16.56 4.13
N VAL A 363 -9.35 -17.08 2.91
CA VAL A 363 -8.91 -16.44 1.66
C VAL A 363 -9.64 -15.12 1.40
N ILE A 364 -10.96 -15.11 1.58
CA ILE A 364 -11.79 -13.92 1.43
C ILE A 364 -11.43 -12.87 2.49
N GLY A 365 -11.10 -13.30 3.71
CA GLY A 365 -10.67 -12.43 4.80
C GLY A 365 -9.36 -11.70 4.50
N MET A 366 -8.40 -12.39 3.87
CA MET A 366 -7.16 -11.77 3.43
C MET A 366 -7.41 -10.60 2.46
N ALA A 367 -8.26 -10.82 1.45
CA ALA A 367 -8.61 -9.77 0.48
C ALA A 367 -9.36 -8.61 1.14
N GLY A 368 -10.42 -8.91 1.89
CA GLY A 368 -11.27 -7.88 2.49
C GLY A 368 -10.53 -6.97 3.46
N TYR A 369 -9.64 -7.54 4.27
CA TYR A 369 -8.87 -6.77 5.23
C TYR A 369 -7.80 -5.89 4.57
N PHE A 370 -7.12 -6.41 3.53
CA PHE A 370 -6.19 -5.60 2.75
C PHE A 370 -6.90 -4.49 1.96
N ALA A 371 -8.04 -4.79 1.33
CA ALA A 371 -8.83 -3.84 0.56
C ALA A 371 -9.27 -2.63 1.37
N CYS A 372 -9.75 -2.84 2.61
CA CYS A 372 -10.20 -1.72 3.44
C CYS A 372 -9.04 -0.89 4.00
N ILE A 373 -7.97 -1.51 4.52
CA ILE A 373 -6.84 -0.77 5.10
C ILE A 373 -6.04 -0.02 4.03
N GLY A 374 -5.79 -0.67 2.90
CA GLY A 374 -5.11 -0.06 1.77
C GLY A 374 -5.99 0.89 0.98
N LYS A 375 -7.32 0.77 1.04
CA LYS A 375 -8.26 1.41 0.11
C LYS A 375 -7.99 1.06 -1.38
N ALA A 376 -7.41 -0.12 -1.62
CA ALA A 376 -7.07 -0.66 -2.94
C ALA A 376 -7.77 -2.02 -3.21
N PRO A 377 -9.11 -2.04 -3.41
CA PRO A 377 -9.88 -3.27 -3.56
C PRO A 377 -9.50 -4.09 -4.80
N PHE A 378 -9.18 -3.48 -5.94
CA PHE A 378 -8.84 -4.25 -7.15
C PHE A 378 -7.53 -4.99 -6.98
N THR A 379 -6.53 -4.33 -6.40
CA THR A 379 -5.26 -4.94 -6.05
C THR A 379 -5.45 -6.08 -5.07
N ALA A 380 -6.29 -5.91 -4.04
CA ALA A 380 -6.59 -6.97 -3.08
C ALA A 380 -7.10 -8.24 -3.74
N ILE A 381 -8.09 -8.10 -4.63
CA ILE A 381 -8.73 -9.21 -5.32
C ILE A 381 -7.72 -9.92 -6.24
N ILE A 382 -7.00 -9.16 -7.06
CA ILE A 382 -6.05 -9.70 -8.04
C ILE A 382 -4.87 -10.36 -7.35
N LEU A 383 -4.36 -9.75 -6.28
CA LEU A 383 -3.26 -10.31 -5.50
C LEU A 383 -3.63 -11.64 -4.86
N ILE A 384 -4.80 -11.73 -4.22
CA ILE A 384 -5.24 -12.99 -3.60
C ILE A 384 -5.52 -14.05 -4.65
N PHE A 385 -6.09 -13.66 -5.79
CA PHE A 385 -6.24 -14.54 -6.93
C PHE A 385 -4.89 -15.14 -7.38
N GLU A 386 -3.85 -14.33 -7.59
CA GLU A 386 -2.52 -14.81 -8.03
C GLU A 386 -1.80 -15.62 -6.95
N MET A 387 -1.86 -15.21 -5.68
CA MET A 387 -1.15 -15.90 -4.60
C MET A 387 -1.79 -17.25 -4.20
N VAL A 388 -3.10 -17.41 -4.39
CA VAL A 388 -3.82 -18.66 -4.08
C VAL A 388 -4.00 -19.54 -5.31
N GLY A 389 -4.07 -18.95 -6.51
CA GLY A 389 -4.19 -19.67 -7.78
C GLY A 389 -5.61 -20.10 -8.14
N SER A 390 -6.66 -19.44 -7.62
CA SER A 390 -8.07 -19.80 -7.87
C SER A 390 -8.89 -18.64 -8.42
N VAL A 391 -9.29 -18.73 -9.70
CA VAL A 391 -10.17 -17.75 -10.39
C VAL A 391 -11.64 -17.86 -9.98
N THR A 392 -12.08 -19.00 -9.44
CA THR A 392 -13.51 -19.30 -9.21
C THR A 392 -14.16 -18.46 -8.10
N HIS A 393 -13.36 -17.76 -7.29
CA HIS A 393 -13.81 -17.03 -6.10
C HIS A 393 -13.74 -15.50 -6.22
N ILE A 394 -13.56 -14.96 -7.43
CA ILE A 394 -13.45 -13.51 -7.66
C ILE A 394 -14.69 -12.75 -7.14
N LEU A 395 -15.90 -13.27 -7.34
CA LEU A 395 -17.12 -12.60 -6.89
C LEU A 395 -17.23 -12.50 -5.35
N PRO A 396 -17.07 -13.58 -4.57
CA PRO A 396 -16.96 -13.49 -3.11
C PRO A 396 -15.87 -12.55 -2.61
N LEU A 397 -14.69 -12.59 -3.24
CA LEU A 397 -13.56 -11.70 -2.92
C LEU A 397 -13.94 -10.23 -3.13
N ALA A 398 -14.52 -9.91 -4.28
CA ALA A 398 -14.97 -8.57 -4.62
C ALA A 398 -16.03 -8.06 -3.65
N LEU A 399 -17.04 -8.88 -3.34
CA LEU A 399 -18.12 -8.49 -2.45
C LEU A 399 -17.61 -8.13 -1.04
N VAL A 400 -16.80 -8.99 -0.43
CA VAL A 400 -16.27 -8.70 0.92
C VAL A 400 -15.31 -7.52 0.90
N SER A 401 -14.49 -7.39 -0.15
CA SER A 401 -13.53 -6.30 -0.29
C SER A 401 -14.22 -4.94 -0.43
N LEU A 402 -15.29 -4.87 -1.23
CA LEU A 402 -16.07 -3.65 -1.41
C LEU A 402 -16.88 -3.30 -0.16
N VAL A 403 -17.48 -4.27 0.52
CA VAL A 403 -18.21 -4.00 1.78
C VAL A 403 -17.26 -3.51 2.87
N ALA A 404 -16.10 -4.16 3.05
CA ALA A 404 -15.11 -3.73 4.01
C ALA A 404 -14.58 -2.31 3.70
N TYR A 405 -14.32 -2.03 2.41
CA TYR A 405 -13.96 -0.70 1.91
C TYR A 405 -15.03 0.36 2.24
N LEU A 406 -16.30 0.07 1.97
CA LEU A 406 -17.40 1.00 2.24
C LEU A 406 -17.52 1.29 3.75
N VAL A 407 -17.38 0.27 4.60
CA VAL A 407 -17.48 0.46 6.06
C VAL A 407 -16.37 1.35 6.59
N ILE A 408 -15.11 1.17 6.18
CA ILE A 408 -14.03 2.07 6.61
C ILE A 408 -14.20 3.49 6.06
N ASP A 409 -14.72 3.63 4.83
CA ASP A 409 -14.98 4.92 4.21
C ASP A 409 -16.08 5.70 4.95
N LEU A 410 -17.17 5.03 5.32
CA LEU A 410 -18.24 5.59 6.16
C LEU A 410 -17.73 6.02 7.55
N LEU A 411 -16.71 5.36 8.08
CA LEU A 411 -16.04 5.72 9.34
C LEU A 411 -14.99 6.83 9.18
N ASN A 412 -14.85 7.40 7.97
CA ASN A 412 -13.84 8.40 7.62
C ASN A 412 -12.40 7.91 7.85
N GLY A 413 -12.13 6.62 7.63
CA GLY A 413 -10.77 6.11 7.52
C GLY A 413 -10.12 6.59 6.22
N ALA A 414 -8.85 7.00 6.27
CA ALA A 414 -8.05 7.35 5.08
C ALA A 414 -7.20 6.15 4.61
N PRO A 415 -6.73 6.09 3.34
CA PRO A 415 -5.74 5.09 2.92
C PRO A 415 -4.51 5.11 3.84
N ILE A 416 -4.04 3.95 4.25
CA ILE A 416 -2.96 3.90 5.26
C ILE A 416 -1.63 4.42 4.71
N TYR A 417 -1.30 4.15 3.44
CA TYR A 417 -0.02 4.57 2.87
C TYR A 417 0.01 6.08 2.62
N GLU A 418 -1.09 6.67 2.15
CA GLU A 418 -1.27 8.12 2.06
C GLU A 418 -1.13 8.79 3.44
N SER A 419 -1.82 8.26 4.47
CA SER A 419 -1.71 8.76 5.85
C SER A 419 -0.27 8.72 6.40
N LEU A 420 0.51 7.72 5.99
CA LEU A 420 1.92 7.57 6.36
C LEU A 420 2.81 8.54 5.57
N LEU A 421 2.51 8.77 4.29
CA LEU A 421 3.19 9.76 3.45
C LEU A 421 2.98 11.18 3.99
N GLU A 422 1.74 11.58 4.29
CA GLU A 422 1.42 12.90 4.86
C GLU A 422 2.23 13.18 6.13
N ARG A 423 2.33 12.18 7.00
CA ARG A 423 3.14 12.24 8.22
C ARG A 423 4.63 12.37 7.94
N LEU A 424 5.13 11.67 6.92
CA LEU A 424 6.53 11.74 6.50
C LEU A 424 6.87 13.13 5.95
N LEU A 425 5.98 13.71 5.14
CA LEU A 425 6.12 15.05 4.57
C LEU A 425 5.92 16.17 5.59
N LYS A 426 5.44 15.86 6.82
CA LYS A 426 5.08 16.84 7.86
C LYS A 426 4.19 17.97 7.33
N ARG A 427 3.36 17.71 6.31
CA ARG A 427 2.40 18.70 5.86
C ARG A 427 1.31 18.81 6.93
N LYS A 428 1.37 19.88 7.73
CA LYS A 428 0.15 20.61 8.10
C LYS A 428 -0.30 21.39 6.86
N SER A 429 -0.48 20.74 5.71
CA SER A 429 -1.30 21.39 4.69
C SER A 429 -2.70 21.32 5.25
N VAL A 430 -3.21 22.49 5.60
CA VAL A 430 -4.63 22.77 5.60
C VAL A 430 -5.10 22.35 4.22
N TYR A 431 -5.44 21.08 4.04
CA TYR A 431 -6.42 20.71 3.06
C TYR A 431 -7.64 21.47 3.55
N LEU A 432 -7.88 22.65 2.98
CA LEU A 432 -9.23 23.14 2.86
C LEU A 432 -9.97 21.96 2.27
N THR A 433 -10.67 21.23 3.13
CA THR A 433 -11.35 20.01 2.74
C THR A 433 -12.33 20.46 1.67
N MET A 434 -12.02 20.20 0.40
CA MET A 434 -12.81 20.63 -0.75
C MET A 434 -14.14 19.84 -0.83
N SER A 435 -14.58 19.25 0.28
CA SER A 435 -15.74 18.37 0.40
C SER A 435 -17.08 19.12 0.31
N SER A 436 -17.09 20.43 0.08
CA SER A 436 -18.31 21.18 -0.21
C SER A 436 -18.12 22.35 -1.18
N MET A 437 -17.19 22.22 -2.14
CA MET A 437 -17.02 23.24 -3.18
C MET A 437 -18.11 23.06 -4.24
N THR A 438 -19.09 23.96 -4.25
CA THR A 438 -20.14 24.02 -5.26
C THR A 438 -19.69 24.90 -6.44
N THR A 439 -19.89 24.42 -7.65
CA THR A 439 -19.75 25.26 -8.85
C THR A 439 -21.04 26.04 -9.03
N THR A 440 -20.95 27.36 -9.08
CA THR A 440 -22.07 28.24 -9.39
C THR A 440 -21.83 28.98 -10.68
N GLU A 441 -22.87 29.01 -11.51
CA GLU A 441 -22.91 29.80 -12.74
C GLU A 441 -23.42 31.19 -12.39
N VAL A 442 -22.68 32.21 -12.82
CA VAL A 442 -23.04 33.61 -12.64
C VAL A 442 -23.01 34.30 -14.00
N PRO A 443 -24.16 34.76 -14.53
CA PRO A 443 -24.18 35.55 -15.75
C PRO A 443 -23.70 36.99 -15.47
N VAL A 444 -22.91 37.54 -16.39
CA VAL A 444 -22.54 38.95 -16.42
C VAL A 444 -23.66 39.72 -17.12
N LEU A 445 -24.42 40.48 -16.34
CA LEU A 445 -25.54 41.29 -16.83
C LEU A 445 -25.04 42.60 -17.44
N ALA A 446 -25.74 43.09 -18.47
CA ALA A 446 -25.49 44.40 -19.05
C ALA A 446 -25.83 45.51 -18.02
N GLY A 447 -24.93 46.47 -17.85
CA GLY A 447 -24.97 47.49 -16.80
C GLY A 447 -24.62 46.97 -15.40
N GLY A 448 -24.19 45.70 -15.28
CA GLY A 448 -23.87 45.07 -14.01
C GLY A 448 -22.45 45.37 -13.50
N ILE A 449 -22.22 45.16 -12.21
CA ILE A 449 -20.92 45.44 -11.54
C ILE A 449 -19.76 44.64 -12.14
N LEU A 450 -20.06 43.48 -12.72
CA LEU A 450 -19.08 42.58 -13.33
C LEU A 450 -18.73 42.94 -14.78
N GLU A 451 -19.47 43.86 -15.41
CA GLU A 451 -19.18 44.30 -16.78
C GLU A 451 -17.92 45.16 -16.80
N ASP A 452 -17.06 44.93 -17.80
CA ASP A 452 -15.78 45.60 -18.02
C ASP A 452 -14.75 45.49 -16.87
N GLN A 453 -15.01 44.62 -15.89
CA GLN A 453 -14.06 44.26 -14.85
C GLN A 453 -13.07 43.20 -15.35
N GLN A 454 -11.82 43.31 -14.92
CA GLN A 454 -10.85 42.24 -15.10
C GLN A 454 -10.97 41.21 -13.98
N ILE A 455 -10.69 39.94 -14.29
CA ILE A 455 -10.76 38.86 -13.30
C ILE A 455 -9.89 39.11 -12.06
N ARG A 456 -8.72 39.74 -12.23
CA ARG A 456 -7.83 40.08 -11.10
C ARG A 456 -8.39 41.13 -10.14
N ASP A 457 -9.33 41.95 -10.60
CA ASP A 457 -9.92 43.04 -9.81
C ASP A 457 -11.17 42.57 -9.04
N LEU A 458 -11.62 41.33 -9.28
CA LEU A 458 -12.73 40.72 -8.57
C LEU A 458 -12.31 40.30 -7.16
N GLN A 459 -13.05 40.79 -6.16
CA GLN A 459 -12.89 40.38 -4.77
C GLN A 459 -13.55 39.02 -4.50
N LEU A 460 -12.92 37.97 -5.02
CA LEU A 460 -13.27 36.59 -4.72
C LEU A 460 -12.74 36.27 -3.31
N GLY A 461 -13.59 35.76 -2.42
CA GLY A 461 -13.18 35.32 -1.08
C GLY A 461 -12.02 34.31 -1.16
N SER A 462 -11.23 34.19 -0.09
CA SER A 462 -9.95 33.42 -0.08
C SER A 462 -10.09 31.94 -0.48
N ASN A 463 -11.31 31.40 -0.49
CA ASN A 463 -11.62 30.03 -0.88
C ASN A 463 -12.54 29.96 -2.11
N SER A 464 -12.39 30.88 -3.08
CA SER A 464 -13.17 30.88 -4.32
C SER A 464 -12.29 31.07 -5.55
N LEU A 465 -12.60 30.34 -6.61
CA LEU A 465 -11.85 30.36 -7.86
C LEU A 465 -12.78 30.38 -9.06
N ILE A 466 -12.55 31.30 -10.01
CA ILE A 466 -13.17 31.24 -11.33
C ILE A 466 -12.48 30.14 -12.12
N THR A 467 -13.23 29.10 -12.48
CA THR A 467 -12.70 27.96 -13.22
C THR A 467 -12.83 28.13 -14.73
N LEU A 468 -13.85 28.86 -15.19
CA LEU A 468 -14.15 29.00 -16.61
C LEU A 468 -15.00 30.26 -16.88
N VAL A 469 -14.79 30.91 -18.02
CA VAL A 469 -15.69 31.95 -18.54
C VAL A 469 -16.20 31.52 -19.91
N LYS A 470 -17.52 31.50 -20.09
CA LYS A 470 -18.15 31.17 -21.38
C LYS A 470 -18.70 32.45 -22.01
N ARG A 471 -18.22 32.78 -23.22
CA ARG A 471 -18.71 33.91 -24.01
C ARG A 471 -19.37 33.36 -25.26
N SER A 472 -20.70 33.41 -25.32
CA SER A 472 -21.49 32.76 -26.37
C SER A 472 -21.13 31.27 -26.48
N GLU A 473 -20.55 30.81 -27.60
CA GLU A 473 -20.13 29.41 -27.81
C GLU A 473 -18.66 29.13 -27.44
N HIS A 474 -17.90 30.16 -27.04
CA HIS A 474 -16.47 30.02 -26.77
C HIS A 474 -16.17 29.90 -25.27
N VAL A 475 -15.29 28.95 -24.94
CA VAL A 475 -14.71 28.78 -23.60
C VAL A 475 -13.42 29.59 -23.52
N LEU A 476 -13.40 30.54 -22.60
CA LEU A 476 -12.26 31.41 -22.32
C LEU A 476 -11.56 30.96 -21.03
N ILE A 477 -10.23 30.97 -21.06
CA ILE A 477 -9.41 30.69 -19.88
C ILE A 477 -9.43 31.93 -18.98
N PRO A 478 -9.82 31.80 -17.69
CA PRO A 478 -9.96 32.93 -16.78
C PRO A 478 -8.60 33.45 -16.31
N LYS A 479 -7.86 34.10 -17.20
CA LYS A 479 -6.62 34.81 -16.85
C LYS A 479 -6.96 36.12 -16.16
N GLY A 480 -6.06 36.59 -15.28
CA GLY A 480 -6.31 37.81 -14.50
C GLY A 480 -6.54 39.06 -15.34
N ASP A 481 -6.01 39.13 -16.56
CA ASP A 481 -6.17 40.22 -17.52
C ASP A 481 -7.44 40.10 -18.40
N LEU A 482 -8.19 39.00 -18.29
CA LEU A 482 -9.42 38.80 -19.04
C LEU A 482 -10.50 39.77 -18.54
N VAL A 483 -10.99 40.62 -19.44
CA VAL A 483 -12.11 41.54 -19.20
C VAL A 483 -13.43 40.82 -19.47
N LEU A 484 -14.30 40.85 -18.46
CA LEU A 484 -15.66 40.31 -18.51
C LEU A 484 -16.57 41.25 -19.30
N ARG A 485 -17.45 40.69 -20.12
CA ARG A 485 -18.42 41.44 -20.93
C ARG A 485 -19.83 40.99 -20.64
N ALA A 486 -20.80 41.88 -20.84
CA ALA A 486 -22.21 41.52 -20.79
C ALA A 486 -22.50 40.30 -21.69
N GLY A 487 -23.20 39.31 -21.13
CA GLY A 487 -23.47 38.02 -21.79
C GLY A 487 -22.45 36.92 -21.51
N ASP A 488 -21.35 37.20 -20.80
CA ASP A 488 -20.45 36.16 -20.30
C ASP A 488 -21.10 35.35 -19.17
N ILE A 489 -20.78 34.05 -19.07
CA ILE A 489 -21.15 33.19 -17.94
C ILE A 489 -19.88 32.77 -17.22
N ILE A 490 -19.79 33.11 -15.94
CA ILE A 490 -18.63 32.81 -15.09
C ILE A 490 -18.96 31.58 -14.24
N TYR A 491 -18.06 30.61 -14.25
CA TYR A 491 -18.13 29.43 -13.40
C TYR A 491 -17.25 29.65 -12.18
N ILE A 492 -17.86 29.85 -11.02
CA ILE A 492 -17.16 30.08 -9.75
C ILE A 492 -17.26 28.82 -8.90
N ARG A 493 -16.12 28.26 -8.50
CA ARG A 493 -16.04 27.15 -7.54
C ARG A 493 -15.69 27.71 -6.17
N ALA A 494 -16.63 27.66 -5.23
CA ALA A 494 -16.51 28.24 -3.89
C ALA A 494 -17.18 27.36 -2.82
N SER A 495 -16.80 27.57 -1.55
CA SER A 495 -17.44 26.90 -0.40
C SER A 495 -18.88 27.39 -0.24
N GLN A 496 -19.80 26.57 0.30
CA GLN A 496 -21.23 26.96 0.41
C GLN A 496 -21.45 28.32 1.12
N ASN A 497 -20.59 28.68 2.08
CA ASN A 497 -20.66 29.97 2.79
C ASN A 497 -20.21 31.14 1.90
N ASP A 498 -19.14 30.95 1.12
CA ASP A 498 -18.62 31.96 0.19
C ASP A 498 -19.54 32.13 -1.02
N THR A 499 -20.16 31.04 -1.50
CA THR A 499 -21.16 31.08 -2.57
C THR A 499 -22.34 31.99 -2.22
N ARG A 500 -22.77 32.01 -0.96
CA ARG A 500 -23.84 32.93 -0.49
C ARG A 500 -23.36 34.38 -0.45
N LEU A 501 -22.14 34.65 0.00
CA LEU A 501 -21.55 35.99 0.00
C LEU A 501 -21.37 36.54 -1.42
N ILE A 502 -20.87 35.71 -2.32
CA ILE A 502 -20.65 36.04 -3.74
C ILE A 502 -22.00 36.31 -4.43
N ARG A 503 -23.02 35.47 -4.20
CA ARG A 503 -24.38 35.74 -4.72
C ARG A 503 -24.98 37.03 -4.16
N ASN A 504 -24.77 37.34 -2.88
CA ASN A 504 -25.30 38.57 -2.28
C ASN A 504 -24.59 39.82 -2.79
N GLN A 505 -23.27 39.78 -2.99
CA GLN A 505 -22.53 40.91 -3.60
C GLN A 505 -22.96 41.19 -5.05
N ILE A 506 -23.36 40.15 -5.79
CA ILE A 506 -23.76 40.25 -7.19
C ILE A 506 -25.25 40.60 -7.35
N SER A 507 -26.09 40.36 -6.33
CA SER A 507 -27.54 40.63 -6.38
C SER A 507 -28.02 41.89 -5.65
N VAL A 508 -27.24 42.48 -4.73
CA VAL A 508 -27.72 43.53 -3.80
C VAL A 508 -27.44 44.97 -4.27
N LYS A 509 -27.10 45.20 -5.53
CA LYS A 509 -26.96 46.57 -6.09
C LYS A 509 -27.70 46.77 -7.41
N ASN A 510 -28.92 46.23 -7.48
CA ASN A 510 -29.92 46.70 -8.45
C ASN A 510 -30.59 47.97 -7.92
#